data_AF-A0A150WD87-F1
#
_entry.id   AF-A0A150WD87-F1
#
_cell.length_a   1.000
_cell.length_b   1.000
_cell.length_c   1.000
_cell.angle_alpha   90.00
_cell.angle_beta   90.00
_cell.angle_gamma   90.00
#
_symmetry.space_group_name_H-M   'P 1'
#
loop_
_entity.id
_entity.type
_entity.pdbx_description
1 polymer ?
#
loop_
_entity_poly.entity_id
_entity_poly.type
_entity_poly.pdbx_seq_one_letter_code
_entity_poly.pdbx_strand_id
1 'polypeptide(L)'
;MTTLPEIQQIEKRIRDLGTTVKSEVLAYSEDKALRFPIYKITFGSEDPQAPVLGFVGGVHGLERIGAQVCVALMNSLAELTVWDQTLQSTLKNIRVFFIPTVNPIGIYRKTRSNPRGVDLMRNAPVDGDQPARWVGGHRVSSRLPWYRGVEGAPMEVEAQAMVKAVQDEIRHSPLALTLDLHSGFGFQDRLWFPYAKTVKPFPDLPMTYSLKNLLDRTYPHHFYRVEPQAQSYTTHGDLWDYIYDEHLKTADRQQKYLPLCLEMGSWMWVKKNPWQIFRSDGPFNPLKGHRHRRTLRRHNTLMEFLIRAVASPQAWANMNGEQEKEWALKAQELWYGTK
;
A
#
# COMPACT_ATOMS: atom_id res chain seq x y z
N MET A 1 -27.53 2.60 -12.82
CA MET A 1 -26.50 1.61 -12.40
C MET A 1 -25.74 2.19 -11.23
N THR A 2 -25.64 1.46 -10.13
CA THR A 2 -24.93 1.89 -8.92
C THR A 2 -23.43 1.74 -9.17
N THR A 3 -22.76 2.80 -9.64
CA THR A 3 -21.35 2.74 -10.05
C THR A 3 -20.46 3.54 -9.11
N LEU A 4 -19.27 3.02 -8.81
CA LEU A 4 -18.25 3.70 -8.03
C LEU A 4 -17.36 4.53 -8.98
N PRO A 5 -17.17 5.86 -8.78
CA PRO A 5 -16.38 6.72 -9.68
C PRO A 5 -14.94 6.25 -9.89
N GLU A 6 -14.33 5.63 -8.89
CA GLU A 6 -12.99 5.03 -8.98
C GLU A 6 -12.98 3.87 -10.00
N ILE A 7 -13.97 2.98 -9.93
CA ILE A 7 -14.12 1.85 -10.88
C ILE A 7 -14.38 2.37 -12.30
N GLN A 8 -15.22 3.39 -12.46
CA GLN A 8 -15.48 3.98 -13.79
C GLN A 8 -14.21 4.54 -14.43
N GLN A 9 -13.33 5.17 -13.64
CA GLN A 9 -12.05 5.66 -14.13
C GLN A 9 -11.11 4.52 -14.52
N ILE A 10 -11.05 3.45 -13.72
CA ILE A 10 -10.27 2.25 -14.03
C ILE A 10 -10.75 1.63 -15.34
N GLU A 11 -12.05 1.38 -15.48
CA GLU A 11 -12.63 0.77 -16.67
C GLU A 11 -12.45 1.66 -17.91
N LYS A 12 -12.49 2.99 -17.74
CA LYS A 12 -12.15 3.92 -18.82
C LYS A 12 -10.71 3.72 -19.28
N ARG A 13 -9.74 3.62 -18.37
CA ARG A 13 -8.33 3.40 -18.74
C ARG A 13 -8.06 2.04 -19.34
N ILE A 14 -8.70 0.99 -18.84
CA ILE A 14 -8.63 -0.34 -19.45
C ILE A 14 -9.09 -0.26 -20.92
N ARG A 15 -10.20 0.44 -21.19
CA ARG A 15 -10.68 0.66 -22.57
C ARG A 15 -9.74 1.53 -23.40
N ASP A 16 -9.24 2.64 -22.85
CA ASP A 16 -8.40 3.59 -23.58
C ASP A 16 -7.04 2.98 -23.97
N LEU A 17 -6.42 2.20 -23.06
CA LEU A 17 -5.08 1.64 -23.25
C LEU A 17 -5.10 0.30 -24.00
N GLY A 18 -6.23 -0.40 -23.98
CA GLY A 18 -6.40 -1.69 -24.64
C GLY A 18 -5.30 -2.68 -24.23
N THR A 19 -4.62 -3.25 -25.24
CA THR A 19 -3.55 -4.24 -25.05
C THR A 19 -2.22 -3.65 -24.58
N THR A 20 -2.10 -2.33 -24.43
CA THR A 20 -0.89 -1.69 -23.89
C THR A 20 -0.69 -1.97 -22.40
N VAL A 21 -1.76 -2.41 -21.72
CA VAL A 21 -1.75 -2.83 -20.32
C VAL A 21 -2.39 -4.19 -20.18
N LYS A 22 -1.97 -4.95 -19.16
CA LYS A 22 -2.67 -6.15 -18.75
C LYS A 22 -3.67 -5.79 -17.65
N SER A 23 -4.93 -6.13 -17.83
CA SER A 23 -5.96 -5.93 -16.82
C SER A 23 -6.63 -7.25 -16.46
N GLU A 24 -6.89 -7.47 -15.18
CA GLU A 24 -7.62 -8.64 -14.69
C GLU A 24 -8.57 -8.27 -13.56
N VAL A 25 -9.65 -9.04 -13.43
CA VAL A 25 -10.54 -9.00 -12.27
C VAL A 25 -10.09 -10.09 -11.31
N LEU A 26 -9.51 -9.69 -10.18
CA LEU A 26 -8.97 -10.61 -9.18
C LEU A 26 -10.09 -11.37 -8.44
N ALA A 27 -11.17 -10.66 -8.10
CA ALA A 27 -12.36 -11.18 -7.45
C ALA A 27 -13.51 -10.18 -7.56
N TYR A 28 -14.68 -10.55 -7.03
CA TYR A 28 -15.82 -9.65 -6.82
C TYR A 28 -16.11 -9.51 -5.33
N SER A 29 -16.22 -8.28 -4.86
CA SER A 29 -16.80 -7.98 -3.54
C SER A 29 -18.32 -7.91 -3.71
N GLU A 30 -19.05 -8.69 -2.90
CA GLU A 30 -20.49 -8.91 -3.07
C GLU A 30 -21.24 -8.74 -1.74
N ASP A 31 -22.39 -8.05 -1.80
CA ASP A 31 -23.38 -8.07 -0.73
C ASP A 31 -24.78 -7.76 -1.26
N LYS A 32 -25.69 -8.74 -1.14
CA LYS A 32 -27.05 -8.71 -1.68
C LYS A 32 -27.02 -8.39 -3.19
N ALA A 33 -27.54 -7.23 -3.60
CA ALA A 33 -27.57 -6.78 -4.99
C ALA A 33 -26.33 -5.98 -5.42
N LEU A 34 -25.42 -5.66 -4.48
CA LEU A 34 -24.17 -4.97 -4.81
C LEU A 34 -23.10 -5.98 -5.19
N ARG A 35 -22.46 -5.75 -6.33
CA ARG A 35 -21.35 -6.54 -6.85
C ARG A 35 -20.35 -5.60 -7.52
N PHE A 36 -19.14 -5.52 -6.99
CA PHE A 36 -18.08 -4.68 -7.55
C PHE A 36 -16.83 -5.51 -7.84
N PRO A 37 -16.22 -5.36 -9.03
CA PRO A 37 -14.96 -6.01 -9.36
C PRO A 37 -13.78 -5.42 -8.56
N ILE A 38 -12.81 -6.25 -8.24
CA ILE A 38 -11.48 -5.86 -7.75
C ILE A 38 -10.51 -6.00 -8.93
N TYR A 39 -10.13 -4.88 -9.52
CA TYR A 39 -9.24 -4.87 -10.67
C TYR A 39 -7.76 -4.86 -10.26
N LYS A 40 -6.93 -5.58 -11.02
CA LYS A 40 -5.49 -5.34 -11.11
C LYS A 40 -5.16 -4.86 -12.52
N ILE A 41 -4.31 -3.83 -12.61
CA ILE A 41 -3.80 -3.28 -13.87
C ILE A 41 -2.29 -3.30 -13.81
N THR A 42 -1.64 -3.87 -14.82
CA THR A 42 -0.20 -4.06 -14.89
C THR A 42 0.37 -3.38 -16.14
N PHE A 43 1.46 -2.65 -15.96
CA PHE A 43 2.23 -1.90 -16.95
C PHE A 43 3.65 -2.46 -17.03
N GLY A 44 4.25 -2.37 -18.22
CA GLY A 44 5.65 -2.69 -18.43
C GLY A 44 5.92 -4.17 -18.68
N SER A 45 7.04 -4.67 -18.16
CA SER A 45 7.59 -5.96 -18.54
C SER A 45 6.70 -7.14 -18.14
N GLU A 46 6.54 -8.08 -19.06
CA GLU A 46 5.88 -9.37 -18.84
C GLU A 46 6.85 -10.44 -18.31
N ASP A 47 8.16 -10.17 -18.30
CA ASP A 47 9.17 -11.10 -17.78
C ASP A 47 8.94 -11.37 -16.28
N PRO A 48 8.67 -12.63 -15.85
CA PRO A 48 8.50 -12.98 -14.45
C PRO A 48 9.66 -12.55 -13.54
N GLN A 49 10.87 -12.36 -14.07
CA GLN A 49 12.05 -11.94 -13.33
C GLN A 49 12.32 -10.42 -13.39
N ALA A 50 11.40 -9.63 -13.97
CA ALA A 50 11.52 -8.18 -13.90
C ALA A 50 11.32 -7.67 -12.47
N PRO A 51 12.07 -6.66 -12.01
CA PRO A 51 11.78 -5.93 -10.78
C PRO A 51 10.34 -5.37 -10.76
N VAL A 52 9.72 -5.37 -9.59
CA VAL A 52 8.28 -5.11 -9.44
C VAL A 52 8.03 -3.92 -8.51
N LEU A 53 7.11 -3.05 -8.94
CA LEU A 53 6.54 -1.99 -8.12
C LEU A 53 5.00 -2.13 -8.08
N GLY A 54 4.44 -2.34 -6.90
CA GLY A 54 2.99 -2.43 -6.70
C GLY A 54 2.42 -1.21 -5.98
N PHE A 55 1.26 -0.73 -6.41
CA PHE A 55 0.47 0.25 -5.68
C PHE A 55 -0.88 -0.35 -5.30
N VAL A 56 -1.24 -0.27 -4.02
CA VAL A 56 -2.51 -0.79 -3.51
C VAL A 56 -3.27 0.34 -2.83
N GLY A 57 -4.60 0.32 -2.95
CA GLY A 57 -5.44 1.35 -2.36
C GLY A 57 -6.83 0.84 -2.01
N GLY A 58 -7.46 1.55 -1.07
CA GLY A 58 -8.84 1.29 -0.68
C GLY A 58 -9.03 -0.03 0.06
N VAL A 59 -8.03 -0.48 0.82
CA VAL A 59 -8.16 -1.62 1.75
C VAL A 59 -9.16 -1.27 2.86
N HIS A 60 -9.00 -0.09 3.48
CA HIS A 60 -10.05 0.50 4.32
C HIS A 60 -11.01 1.31 3.45
N GLY A 61 -12.28 0.91 3.38
CA GLY A 61 -13.24 1.57 2.50
C GLY A 61 -13.52 3.03 2.86
N LEU A 62 -13.47 3.36 4.15
CA LEU A 62 -13.67 4.72 4.66
C LEU A 62 -12.57 5.69 4.22
N GLU A 63 -11.37 5.19 4.01
CA GLU A 63 -10.18 5.93 3.59
C GLU A 63 -10.19 6.07 2.06
N ARG A 64 -11.32 6.52 1.50
CA ARG A 64 -11.56 6.62 0.07
C ARG A 64 -10.46 7.39 -0.67
N ILE A 65 -9.83 8.36 -0.02
CA ILE A 65 -8.69 9.11 -0.59
C ILE A 65 -7.52 8.20 -0.97
N GLY A 66 -7.27 7.10 -0.25
CA GLY A 66 -6.25 6.11 -0.61
C GLY A 66 -6.51 5.48 -1.98
N ALA A 67 -7.75 5.03 -2.21
CA ALA A 67 -8.19 4.53 -3.51
C ALA A 67 -8.10 5.61 -4.60
N GLN A 68 -8.51 6.84 -4.29
CA GLN A 68 -8.47 7.95 -5.26
C GLN A 68 -7.05 8.36 -5.65
N VAL A 69 -6.12 8.39 -4.69
CA VAL A 69 -4.70 8.62 -4.97
C VAL A 69 -4.16 7.49 -5.82
N CYS A 70 -4.48 6.23 -5.50
CA CYS A 70 -4.07 5.07 -6.30
C CYS A 70 -4.53 5.20 -7.77
N VAL A 71 -5.81 5.52 -7.99
CA VAL A 71 -6.37 5.76 -9.33
C VAL A 71 -5.73 6.97 -10.01
N ALA A 72 -5.45 8.06 -9.28
CA ALA A 72 -4.80 9.25 -9.85
C ALA A 72 -3.34 8.99 -10.29
N LEU A 73 -2.59 8.22 -9.50
CA LEU A 73 -1.24 7.77 -9.84
C LEU A 73 -1.27 6.86 -11.07
N MET A 74 -2.17 5.86 -11.10
CA MET A 74 -2.38 4.98 -12.25
C MET A 74 -2.74 5.78 -13.51
N ASN A 75 -3.65 6.75 -13.41
CA ASN A 75 -4.02 7.63 -14.52
C ASN A 75 -2.83 8.46 -15.02
N SER A 76 -1.98 8.96 -14.11
CA SER A 76 -0.79 9.71 -14.50
C SER A 76 0.21 8.82 -15.22
N LEU A 77 0.47 7.61 -14.70
CA LEU A 77 1.33 6.63 -15.35
C LEU A 77 0.81 6.24 -16.73
N ALA A 78 -0.50 5.99 -16.85
CA ALA A 78 -1.16 5.66 -18.11
C ALA A 78 -1.00 6.74 -19.19
N GLU A 79 -1.06 8.03 -18.83
CA GLU A 79 -0.81 9.09 -19.80
C GLU A 79 0.68 9.18 -20.15
N LEU A 80 1.58 9.00 -19.16
CA LEU A 80 3.02 9.00 -19.42
C LEU A 80 3.44 7.84 -20.34
N THR A 81 2.78 6.67 -20.27
CA THR A 81 3.11 5.55 -21.17
C THR A 81 2.79 5.86 -22.63
N VAL A 82 1.98 6.89 -22.93
CA VAL A 82 1.65 7.28 -24.30
C VAL A 82 2.76 8.12 -24.94
N TRP A 83 3.40 9.02 -24.19
CA TRP A 83 4.30 10.03 -24.78
C TRP A 83 5.72 10.08 -24.20
N ASP A 84 5.96 9.57 -22.98
CA ASP A 84 7.27 9.67 -22.32
C ASP A 84 8.18 8.49 -22.71
N GLN A 85 9.12 8.75 -23.62
CA GLN A 85 10.06 7.75 -24.12
C GLN A 85 10.99 7.18 -23.03
N THR A 86 11.31 7.97 -22.01
CA THR A 86 12.20 7.55 -20.91
C THR A 86 11.47 6.54 -20.02
N LEU A 87 10.22 6.83 -19.67
CA LEU A 87 9.36 5.91 -18.94
C LEU A 87 9.08 4.66 -19.76
N GLN A 88 8.72 4.79 -21.04
CA GLN A 88 8.50 3.64 -21.93
C GLN A 88 9.72 2.71 -21.94
N SER A 89 10.93 3.27 -22.03
CA SER A 89 12.17 2.50 -21.98
C SER A 89 12.41 1.87 -20.61
N THR A 90 12.05 2.57 -19.53
CA THR A 90 12.15 2.07 -18.15
C THR A 90 11.22 0.88 -17.93
N LEU A 91 9.96 0.98 -18.39
CA LEU A 91 8.94 -0.05 -18.28
C LEU A 91 9.24 -1.33 -19.08
N LYS A 92 10.19 -1.31 -20.02
CA LYS A 92 10.69 -2.55 -20.64
C LYS A 92 11.45 -3.44 -19.65
N ASN A 93 11.99 -2.85 -18.59
CA ASN A 93 12.87 -3.53 -17.64
C ASN A 93 12.22 -3.77 -16.28
N ILE A 94 11.08 -3.14 -15.99
CA ILE A 94 10.35 -3.29 -14.72
C ILE A 94 8.88 -3.53 -14.97
N ARG A 95 8.20 -4.08 -13.97
CA ARG A 95 6.75 -4.21 -13.95
C ARG A 95 6.15 -3.29 -12.88
N VAL A 96 5.11 -2.56 -13.25
CA VAL A 96 4.35 -1.72 -12.32
C VAL A 96 2.89 -2.18 -12.29
N PHE A 97 2.35 -2.53 -11.13
CA PHE A 97 0.94 -2.93 -11.01
C PHE A 97 0.16 -2.07 -10.02
N PHE A 98 -1.15 -1.98 -10.23
CA PHE A 98 -2.09 -1.26 -9.39
C PHE A 98 -3.26 -2.14 -8.99
N ILE A 99 -3.66 -2.11 -7.70
CA ILE A 99 -4.91 -2.68 -7.19
C ILE A 99 -5.67 -1.55 -6.44
N PRO A 100 -6.39 -0.66 -7.16
CA PRO A 100 -6.79 0.63 -6.60
C PRO A 100 -8.00 0.60 -5.66
N THR A 101 -8.81 -0.45 -5.71
CA THR A 101 -10.05 -0.57 -4.95
C THR A 101 -10.20 -1.98 -4.38
N VAL A 102 -9.42 -2.30 -3.35
CA VAL A 102 -9.46 -3.64 -2.70
C VAL A 102 -10.81 -3.90 -2.02
N ASN A 103 -11.37 -2.91 -1.32
CA ASN A 103 -12.66 -3.02 -0.63
C ASN A 103 -13.72 -2.08 -1.27
N PRO A 104 -14.20 -2.37 -2.50
CA PRO A 104 -15.04 -1.44 -3.25
C PRO A 104 -16.43 -1.24 -2.61
N ILE A 105 -17.02 -2.27 -1.99
CA ILE A 105 -18.28 -2.10 -1.24
C ILE A 105 -18.05 -1.26 0.02
N GLY A 106 -16.93 -1.44 0.73
CA GLY A 106 -16.58 -0.58 1.86
C GLY A 106 -16.44 0.88 1.45
N ILE A 107 -15.82 1.16 0.29
CA ILE A 107 -15.74 2.51 -0.28
C ILE A 107 -17.13 3.05 -0.58
N TYR A 108 -17.97 2.26 -1.24
CA TYR A 108 -19.34 2.63 -1.59
C TYR A 108 -20.18 2.96 -0.34
N ARG A 109 -20.03 2.17 0.73
CA ARG A 109 -20.75 2.34 2.00
C ARG A 109 -20.10 3.30 2.98
N LYS A 110 -18.87 3.76 2.69
CA LYS A 110 -18.04 4.55 3.60
C LYS A 110 -17.82 3.83 4.94
N THR A 111 -17.51 2.55 4.89
CA THR A 111 -17.15 1.72 6.04
C THR A 111 -15.67 1.37 6.00
N ARG A 112 -15.02 1.34 7.16
CA ARG A 112 -13.63 0.85 7.26
C ARG A 112 -13.55 -0.61 6.78
N SER A 113 -14.44 -1.43 7.33
CA SER A 113 -14.55 -2.85 7.06
C SER A 113 -15.16 -3.18 5.69
N ASN A 114 -14.97 -4.43 5.27
CA ASN A 114 -15.63 -5.03 4.12
C ASN A 114 -17.14 -5.29 4.38
N PRO A 115 -17.91 -5.86 3.43
CA PRO A 115 -19.34 -6.08 3.61
C PRO A 115 -19.72 -6.97 4.81
N ARG A 116 -18.83 -7.88 5.21
CA ARG A 116 -19.00 -8.78 6.36
C ARG A 116 -18.61 -8.13 7.69
N GLY A 117 -18.25 -6.85 7.69
CA GLY A 117 -17.85 -6.10 8.87
C GLY A 117 -16.41 -6.38 9.32
N VAL A 118 -15.63 -7.10 8.52
CA VAL A 118 -14.23 -7.43 8.81
C VAL A 118 -13.29 -6.33 8.32
N ASP A 119 -12.40 -5.87 9.19
CA ASP A 119 -11.29 -5.01 8.83
C ASP A 119 -10.21 -5.83 8.13
N LEU A 120 -9.99 -5.58 6.84
CA LEU A 120 -9.06 -6.34 6.02
C LEU A 120 -7.63 -6.26 6.55
N MET A 121 -7.21 -5.12 7.12
CA MET A 121 -5.88 -4.96 7.76
C MET A 121 -5.78 -5.58 9.15
N ARG A 122 -6.78 -6.37 9.56
CA ARG A 122 -6.74 -7.21 10.76
C ARG A 122 -7.02 -8.68 10.45
N ASN A 123 -7.21 -9.03 9.19
CA ASN A 123 -7.83 -10.29 8.79
C ASN A 123 -6.83 -11.42 8.47
N ALA A 124 -5.54 -11.11 8.27
CA ALA A 124 -4.52 -12.12 8.04
C ALA A 124 -4.36 -13.07 9.25
N PRO A 125 -3.89 -14.31 9.06
CA PRO A 125 -3.61 -15.26 10.15
C PRO A 125 -2.28 -14.91 10.84
N VAL A 126 -2.16 -13.67 11.32
CA VAL A 126 -0.99 -13.12 12.02
C VAL A 126 -1.45 -12.65 13.40
N ASP A 127 -0.73 -13.05 14.44
CA ASP A 127 -0.97 -12.56 15.79
C ASP A 127 0.13 -11.60 16.23
N GLY A 128 -0.30 -10.48 16.83
CA GLY A 128 0.61 -9.49 17.39
C GLY A 128 1.12 -9.91 18.76
N ASP A 129 2.36 -9.52 19.09
CA ASP A 129 2.99 -9.79 20.39
C ASP A 129 2.26 -9.04 21.53
N GLN A 130 1.93 -7.75 21.31
CA GLN A 130 1.25 -6.90 22.31
C GLN A 130 0.26 -5.92 21.64
N PRO A 131 -0.76 -6.46 20.94
CA PRO A 131 -1.66 -5.69 20.10
C PRO A 131 -2.43 -4.67 20.93
N ALA A 132 -2.58 -3.46 20.40
CA ALA A 132 -3.32 -2.41 21.10
C ALA A 132 -4.77 -2.86 21.38
N ARG A 133 -5.22 -2.68 22.63
CA ARG A 133 -6.56 -3.09 23.03
C ARG A 133 -7.60 -2.40 22.13
N TRP A 134 -8.52 -3.19 21.57
CA TRP A 134 -9.53 -2.80 20.57
C TRP A 134 -8.96 -2.52 19.16
N VAL A 135 -8.18 -1.45 18.99
CA VAL A 135 -7.73 -1.00 17.66
C VAL A 135 -6.70 -1.92 17.00
N GLY A 136 -6.04 -2.76 17.81
CA GLY A 136 -5.11 -3.80 17.37
C GLY A 136 -5.79 -4.99 16.70
N GLY A 137 -7.12 -5.05 16.67
CA GLY A 137 -7.88 -6.14 16.06
C GLY A 137 -8.60 -7.00 17.11
N HIS A 138 -9.92 -6.97 17.13
CA HIS A 138 -10.71 -7.71 18.13
C HIS A 138 -11.68 -8.70 17.47
N ARG A 139 -12.18 -9.69 18.23
CA ARG A 139 -13.21 -10.66 17.76
C ARG A 139 -14.59 -10.50 18.43
N VAL A 140 -14.86 -9.37 19.07
CA VAL A 140 -16.13 -9.14 19.81
C VAL A 140 -17.36 -9.04 18.90
N SER A 141 -17.34 -8.18 17.86
CA SER A 141 -18.49 -7.97 16.98
C SER A 141 -18.10 -7.38 15.64
N SER A 142 -18.70 -7.87 14.55
CA SER A 142 -18.54 -7.33 13.19
C SER A 142 -19.17 -5.97 12.97
N ARG A 143 -19.94 -5.46 13.95
CA ARG A 143 -20.51 -4.11 13.91
C ARG A 143 -19.55 -3.04 14.42
N LEU A 144 -18.44 -3.44 15.05
CA LEU A 144 -17.42 -2.53 15.57
C LEU A 144 -16.22 -2.45 14.61
N PRO A 145 -15.55 -1.29 14.49
CA PRO A 145 -14.35 -1.17 13.67
C PRO A 145 -13.22 -2.06 14.21
N TRP A 146 -12.25 -2.42 13.37
CA TRP A 146 -11.13 -3.32 13.72
C TRP A 146 -11.54 -4.76 14.07
N TYR A 147 -12.76 -5.18 13.73
CA TYR A 147 -13.14 -6.59 13.84
C TYR A 147 -12.33 -7.44 12.88
N ARG A 148 -11.65 -8.48 13.39
CA ARG A 148 -10.72 -9.30 12.61
C ARG A 148 -11.32 -10.57 11.96
N GLY A 149 -12.64 -10.72 12.00
CA GLY A 149 -13.33 -11.91 11.52
C GLY A 149 -13.55 -12.96 12.62
N VAL A 150 -13.98 -14.15 12.23
CA VAL A 150 -14.13 -15.32 13.12
C VAL A 150 -12.79 -16.02 13.26
N GLU A 151 -12.50 -16.55 14.45
CA GLU A 151 -11.27 -17.30 14.70
C GLU A 151 -11.20 -18.58 13.85
N GLY A 152 -10.02 -18.87 13.28
CA GLY A 152 -9.82 -20.01 12.38
C GLY A 152 -10.50 -19.89 11.01
N ALA A 153 -11.34 -18.87 10.78
CA ALA A 153 -11.92 -18.63 9.47
C ALA A 153 -10.83 -18.16 8.48
N PRO A 154 -10.96 -18.50 7.19
CA PRO A 154 -10.05 -17.99 6.17
C PRO A 154 -10.15 -16.47 6.06
N MET A 155 -9.16 -15.84 5.42
CA MET A 155 -9.24 -14.43 5.06
C MET A 155 -10.51 -14.14 4.22
N GLU A 156 -11.00 -12.92 4.27
CA GLU A 156 -12.09 -12.45 3.43
C GLU A 156 -11.68 -12.44 1.96
N VAL A 157 -12.65 -12.57 1.06
CA VAL A 157 -12.40 -12.71 -0.39
C VAL A 157 -11.55 -11.56 -0.95
N GLU A 158 -11.79 -10.34 -0.46
CA GLU A 158 -11.02 -9.16 -0.88
C GLU A 158 -9.55 -9.24 -0.46
N ALA A 159 -9.30 -9.66 0.78
CA ALA A 159 -7.94 -9.84 1.30
C ALA A 159 -7.21 -10.99 0.59
N GLN A 160 -7.87 -12.15 0.42
CA GLN A 160 -7.30 -13.29 -0.30
C GLN A 160 -6.91 -12.93 -1.74
N ALA A 161 -7.80 -12.24 -2.46
CA ALA A 161 -7.57 -11.86 -3.85
C ALA A 161 -6.36 -10.92 -3.98
N MET A 162 -6.26 -9.91 -3.11
CA MET A 162 -5.12 -8.99 -3.07
C MET A 162 -3.83 -9.71 -2.70
N VAL A 163 -3.83 -10.48 -1.61
CA VAL A 163 -2.66 -11.22 -1.12
C VAL A 163 -2.13 -12.16 -2.19
N LYS A 164 -3.00 -12.97 -2.80
CA LYS A 164 -2.61 -13.89 -3.87
C LYS A 164 -2.01 -13.13 -5.06
N ALA A 165 -2.65 -12.04 -5.48
CA ALA A 165 -2.17 -11.26 -6.61
C ALA A 165 -0.78 -10.65 -6.35
N VAL A 166 -0.54 -10.11 -5.15
CA VAL A 166 0.77 -9.58 -4.77
C VAL A 166 1.80 -10.71 -4.71
N GLN A 167 1.49 -11.83 -4.07
CA GLN A 167 2.38 -12.99 -3.99
C GLN A 167 2.78 -13.51 -5.37
N ASP A 168 1.84 -13.59 -6.31
CA ASP A 168 2.13 -14.01 -7.69
C ASP A 168 3.05 -13.02 -8.42
N GLU A 169 2.88 -11.71 -8.20
CA GLU A 169 3.74 -10.69 -8.82
C GLU A 169 5.17 -10.73 -8.27
N ILE A 170 5.35 -10.95 -6.96
CA ILE A 170 6.67 -10.90 -6.32
C ILE A 170 7.44 -12.22 -6.38
N ARG A 171 6.76 -13.36 -6.65
CA ARG A 171 7.33 -14.72 -6.51
C ARG A 171 8.68 -14.91 -7.22
N HIS A 172 8.81 -14.41 -8.45
CA HIS A 172 10.01 -14.62 -9.28
C HIS A 172 10.85 -13.35 -9.44
N SER A 173 10.41 -12.25 -8.84
CA SER A 173 11.12 -10.98 -8.96
C SER A 173 12.39 -11.00 -8.10
N PRO A 174 13.53 -10.48 -8.61
CA PRO A 174 14.72 -10.27 -7.82
C PRO A 174 14.55 -9.10 -6.83
N LEU A 175 13.71 -8.13 -7.16
CA LEU A 175 13.41 -6.97 -6.33
C LEU A 175 11.94 -6.57 -6.47
N ALA A 176 11.20 -6.61 -5.38
CA ALA A 176 9.82 -6.15 -5.31
C ALA A 176 9.64 -5.07 -4.24
N LEU A 177 8.85 -4.05 -4.58
CA LEU A 177 8.38 -3.04 -3.64
C LEU A 177 6.87 -2.89 -3.80
N THR A 178 6.13 -2.87 -2.70
CA THR A 178 4.70 -2.50 -2.71
C THR A 178 4.48 -1.25 -1.86
N LEU A 179 3.54 -0.41 -2.29
CA LEU A 179 3.10 0.76 -1.56
C LEU A 179 1.58 0.73 -1.39
N ASP A 180 1.13 0.48 -0.16
CA ASP A 180 -0.27 0.60 0.22
C ASP A 180 -0.62 2.06 0.56
N LEU A 181 -1.76 2.54 0.10
CA LEU A 181 -2.16 3.94 0.20
C LEU A 181 -3.31 4.09 1.20
N HIS A 182 -2.96 4.62 2.37
CA HIS A 182 -3.84 4.82 3.52
C HIS A 182 -3.94 6.29 3.95
N SER A 183 -4.87 6.56 4.86
CA SER A 183 -5.02 7.90 5.47
C SER A 183 -5.72 7.83 6.81
N GLY A 184 -5.45 8.80 7.70
CA GLY A 184 -6.10 8.82 9.01
C GLY A 184 -5.21 9.24 10.17
N PHE A 185 -3.90 9.24 9.99
CA PHE A 185 -2.95 9.41 11.09
C PHE A 185 -1.98 10.57 10.90
N GLY A 186 -1.91 11.43 11.92
CA GLY A 186 -0.88 12.46 12.05
C GLY A 186 -1.03 13.67 11.12
N PHE A 187 -0.10 14.61 11.27
CA PHE A 187 -0.01 15.84 10.47
C PHE A 187 0.99 15.75 9.30
N GLN A 188 1.82 14.71 9.28
CA GLN A 188 2.89 14.48 8.32
C GLN A 188 2.67 13.11 7.69
N ASP A 189 2.89 13.00 6.38
CA ASP A 189 2.78 11.75 5.66
C ASP A 189 3.92 10.80 6.07
N ARG A 190 3.57 9.55 6.36
CA ARG A 190 4.52 8.54 6.86
C ARG A 190 4.65 7.39 5.88
N LEU A 191 5.86 6.89 5.73
CA LEU A 191 6.16 5.64 5.03
C LEU A 191 6.45 4.60 6.11
N TRP A 192 5.45 3.80 6.41
CA TRP A 192 5.56 2.69 7.33
C TRP A 192 6.13 1.46 6.66
N PHE A 193 7.01 0.78 7.37
CA PHE A 193 7.52 -0.54 7.00
C PHE A 193 7.21 -1.55 8.12
N PRO A 194 7.23 -2.87 7.83
CA PRO A 194 6.96 -3.90 8.83
C PRO A 194 7.94 -3.84 10.01
N TYR A 195 7.65 -4.47 11.14
CA TYR A 195 6.41 -5.19 11.41
C TYR A 195 5.31 -4.31 11.99
N ALA A 196 4.07 -4.75 11.79
CA ALA A 196 2.91 -4.27 12.52
C ALA A 196 2.62 -5.13 13.76
N LYS A 197 2.90 -6.44 13.70
CA LYS A 197 2.63 -7.42 14.75
C LYS A 197 3.57 -7.33 15.95
N THR A 198 4.77 -6.77 15.78
CA THR A 198 5.81 -6.78 16.82
C THR A 198 6.71 -5.56 16.75
N VAL A 199 7.22 -5.14 17.90
CA VAL A 199 8.26 -4.10 18.02
C VAL A 199 9.67 -4.67 17.83
N LYS A 200 9.81 -5.97 17.56
CA LYS A 200 11.10 -6.55 17.20
C LYS A 200 11.59 -5.94 15.87
N PRO A 201 12.92 -5.78 15.70
CA PRO A 201 13.50 -5.30 14.46
C PRO A 201 13.04 -6.09 13.23
N PHE A 202 12.69 -5.34 12.18
CA PHE A 202 12.43 -5.90 10.86
C PHE A 202 13.68 -6.56 10.27
N PRO A 203 13.61 -7.74 9.63
CA PRO A 203 14.82 -8.39 9.13
C PRO A 203 15.56 -7.59 8.06
N ASP A 204 14.83 -6.97 7.12
CA ASP A 204 15.40 -6.20 6.02
C ASP A 204 15.57 -4.70 6.35
N LEU A 205 15.88 -4.37 7.61
CA LEU A 205 16.22 -2.99 8.03
C LEU A 205 17.30 -2.30 7.17
N PRO A 206 18.40 -2.98 6.77
CA PRO A 206 19.41 -2.37 5.92
C PRO A 206 18.84 -1.86 4.59
N MET A 207 17.95 -2.66 3.99
CA MET A 207 17.31 -2.32 2.72
C MET A 207 16.36 -1.13 2.87
N THR A 208 15.54 -1.11 3.92
CA THR A 208 14.66 0.02 4.23
C THR A 208 15.45 1.30 4.47
N TYR A 209 16.55 1.23 5.22
CA TYR A 209 17.40 2.38 5.49
C TYR A 209 18.11 2.86 4.22
N SER A 210 18.56 1.94 3.38
CA SER A 210 19.16 2.27 2.08
C SER A 210 18.18 3.04 1.18
N LEU A 211 16.92 2.59 1.07
CA LEU A 211 15.89 3.29 0.31
C LEU A 211 15.59 4.68 0.90
N LYS A 212 15.47 4.78 2.23
CA LYS A 212 15.30 6.06 2.92
C LYS A 212 16.46 7.01 2.60
N ASN A 213 17.70 6.54 2.73
CA ASN A 213 18.88 7.36 2.46
C ASN A 213 18.94 7.80 0.99
N LEU A 214 18.54 6.92 0.05
CA LEU A 214 18.42 7.28 -1.37
C LEU A 214 17.37 8.38 -1.58
N LEU A 215 16.21 8.27 -0.92
CA LEU A 215 15.13 9.26 -0.98
C LEU A 215 15.58 10.62 -0.41
N ASP A 216 16.17 10.62 0.78
CA ASP A 216 16.67 11.83 1.47
C ASP A 216 17.72 12.55 0.61
N ARG A 217 18.66 11.80 0.00
CA ARG A 217 19.72 12.39 -0.84
C ARG A 217 19.20 12.91 -2.17
N THR A 218 18.19 12.25 -2.74
CA THR A 218 17.61 12.62 -4.03
C THR A 218 16.67 13.82 -3.89
N TYR A 219 15.87 13.86 -2.82
CA TYR A 219 14.88 14.91 -2.56
C TYR A 219 15.00 15.42 -1.11
N PRO A 220 16.03 16.22 -0.77
CA PRO A 220 16.32 16.63 0.61
C PRO A 220 15.20 17.47 1.28
N HIS A 221 14.22 17.93 0.52
CA HIS A 221 13.07 18.70 1.01
C HIS A 221 11.75 17.92 0.94
N HIS A 222 11.79 16.60 0.76
CA HIS A 222 10.58 15.79 0.89
C HIS A 222 10.03 15.84 2.32
N PHE A 223 8.78 15.45 2.48
CA PHE A 223 8.06 15.54 3.75
C PHE A 223 7.72 14.17 4.35
N TYR A 224 8.15 13.07 3.74
CA TYR A 224 7.88 11.73 4.26
C TYR A 224 8.71 11.44 5.51
N ARG A 225 8.07 10.85 6.51
CA ARG A 225 8.76 10.24 7.66
C ARG A 225 8.75 8.73 7.52
N VAL A 226 9.93 8.13 7.42
CA VAL A 226 10.10 6.66 7.32
C VAL A 226 10.29 6.08 8.72
N GLU A 227 9.45 5.14 9.13
CA GLU A 227 9.47 4.54 10.47
C GLU A 227 8.74 3.18 10.51
N PRO A 228 9.02 2.30 11.47
CA PRO A 228 8.29 1.03 11.59
C PRO A 228 6.87 1.26 12.10
N GLN A 229 5.89 0.50 11.57
CA GLN A 229 4.48 0.62 11.95
C GLN A 229 4.25 0.37 13.44
N ALA A 230 4.87 -0.68 13.99
CA ALA A 230 4.71 -1.11 15.37
C ALA A 230 5.11 -0.06 16.44
N GLN A 231 5.91 0.96 16.08
CA GLN A 231 6.22 2.06 17.00
C GLN A 231 4.99 2.91 17.36
N SER A 232 3.98 2.95 16.49
CA SER A 232 2.72 3.62 16.80
C SER A 232 1.87 2.76 17.71
N TYR A 233 1.60 1.53 17.29
CA TYR A 233 0.95 0.48 18.06
C TYR A 233 1.07 -0.83 17.28
N THR A 234 1.02 -1.97 17.98
CA THR A 234 1.01 -3.28 17.30
C THR A 234 -0.41 -3.76 16.98
N THR A 235 -0.52 -4.58 15.94
CA THR A 235 -1.81 -5.07 15.41
C THR A 235 -1.75 -6.54 15.06
N HIS A 236 -2.86 -7.23 15.24
CA HIS A 236 -3.10 -8.52 14.63
C HIS A 236 -3.41 -8.38 13.13
N GLY A 237 -3.14 -9.45 12.39
CA GLY A 237 -3.69 -9.73 11.06
C GLY A 237 -3.41 -8.68 9.99
N ASP A 238 -2.30 -7.96 10.13
CA ASP A 238 -1.79 -7.08 9.08
C ASP A 238 -1.43 -7.92 7.83
N LEU A 239 -1.94 -7.48 6.67
CA LEU A 239 -1.78 -8.21 5.41
C LEU A 239 -0.33 -8.14 4.89
N TRP A 240 0.38 -7.05 5.16
CA TRP A 240 1.74 -6.85 4.68
C TRP A 240 2.75 -7.64 5.50
N ASP A 241 2.54 -7.72 6.82
CA ASP A 241 3.27 -8.67 7.67
C ASP A 241 3.12 -10.11 7.15
N TYR A 242 1.90 -10.52 6.80
CA TYR A 242 1.62 -11.86 6.26
C TYR A 242 2.33 -12.10 4.92
N ILE A 243 2.17 -11.20 3.95
CA ILE A 243 2.81 -11.35 2.63
C ILE A 243 4.34 -11.40 2.77
N TYR A 244 4.91 -10.56 3.64
CA TYR A 244 6.35 -10.54 3.89
C TYR A 244 6.85 -11.83 4.51
N ASP A 245 6.18 -12.34 5.55
CA ASP A 245 6.57 -13.60 6.18
C ASP A 245 6.45 -14.79 5.21
N GLU A 246 5.40 -14.84 4.38
CA GLU A 246 5.26 -15.87 3.35
C GLU A 246 6.34 -15.77 2.27
N HIS A 247 6.73 -14.55 1.89
CA HIS A 247 7.86 -14.33 1.00
C HIS A 247 9.15 -14.88 1.61
N LEU A 248 9.46 -14.57 2.87
CA LEU A 248 10.67 -15.07 3.55
C LEU A 248 10.75 -16.60 3.63
N LYS A 249 9.62 -17.31 3.65
CA LYS A 249 9.59 -18.78 3.68
C LYS A 249 9.93 -19.42 2.34
N THR A 250 9.64 -18.72 1.24
CA THR A 250 9.63 -19.31 -0.11
C THR A 250 10.68 -18.70 -1.05
N ALA A 251 11.15 -17.49 -0.74
CA ALA A 251 12.06 -16.73 -1.58
C ALA A 251 13.51 -17.24 -1.49
N ASP A 252 14.21 -17.17 -2.61
CA ASP A 252 15.66 -17.32 -2.62
C ASP A 252 16.31 -16.16 -1.85
N ARG A 253 17.46 -16.40 -1.23
CA ARG A 253 18.17 -15.39 -0.41
C ARG A 253 18.53 -14.10 -1.16
N GLN A 254 18.55 -14.15 -2.49
CA GLN A 254 18.86 -13.02 -3.37
C GLN A 254 17.62 -12.20 -3.73
N GLN A 255 16.41 -12.76 -3.59
CA GLN A 255 15.18 -12.04 -3.84
C GLN A 255 14.90 -11.10 -2.67
N LYS A 256 14.55 -9.86 -3.00
CA LYS A 256 14.30 -8.81 -2.03
C LYS A 256 12.87 -8.31 -2.15
N TYR A 257 12.18 -8.17 -1.02
CA TYR A 257 10.82 -7.64 -0.97
C TYR A 257 10.67 -6.61 0.15
N LEU A 258 10.23 -5.40 -0.22
CA LEU A 258 9.97 -4.32 0.72
C LEU A 258 8.51 -3.85 0.59
N PRO A 259 7.61 -4.30 1.47
CA PRO A 259 6.29 -3.70 1.58
C PRO A 259 6.36 -2.39 2.36
N LEU A 260 5.69 -1.37 1.84
CA LEU A 260 5.54 -0.07 2.48
C LEU A 260 4.07 0.31 2.55
N CYS A 261 3.71 1.08 3.57
CA CYS A 261 2.42 1.73 3.68
C CYS A 261 2.63 3.25 3.74
N LEU A 262 2.02 3.98 2.81
CA LEU A 262 1.90 5.43 2.87
C LEU A 262 0.66 5.79 3.68
N GLU A 263 0.89 6.25 4.91
CA GLU A 263 -0.13 6.80 5.78
C GLU A 263 -0.18 8.33 5.61
N MET A 264 -1.21 8.82 4.90
CA MET A 264 -1.36 10.25 4.62
C MET A 264 -1.84 11.02 5.86
N GLY A 265 -1.15 12.13 6.15
CA GLY A 265 -1.38 13.00 7.31
C GLY A 265 -2.70 13.76 7.25
N SER A 266 -3.78 13.11 7.65
CA SER A 266 -5.14 13.63 7.51
C SER A 266 -5.54 14.64 8.60
N TRP A 267 -4.79 14.73 9.71
CA TRP A 267 -5.14 15.64 10.82
C TRP A 267 -4.98 17.12 10.43
N MET A 268 -4.18 17.41 9.41
CA MET A 268 -4.13 18.73 8.78
C MET A 268 -5.47 19.13 8.13
N TRP A 269 -6.29 18.15 7.73
CA TRP A 269 -7.60 18.39 7.14
C TRP A 269 -8.63 18.74 8.23
N VAL A 270 -8.63 17.97 9.33
CA VAL A 270 -9.49 18.19 10.52
C VAL A 270 -9.16 19.50 11.22
N LYS A 271 -7.87 19.81 11.48
CA LYS A 271 -7.45 21.09 12.09
C LYS A 271 -7.97 22.32 11.34
N LYS A 272 -8.11 22.20 10.01
CA LYS A 272 -8.57 23.28 9.12
C LYS A 272 -10.07 23.25 8.83
N ASN A 273 -10.80 22.27 9.35
CA ASN A 273 -12.26 22.20 9.34
C ASN A 273 -12.75 21.23 10.45
N PRO A 274 -12.81 21.68 11.71
CA PRO A 274 -13.06 20.81 12.87
C PRO A 274 -14.37 20.03 12.80
N TRP A 275 -15.39 20.60 12.14
CA TRP A 275 -16.70 19.97 11.93
C TRP A 275 -16.64 18.66 11.11
N GLN A 276 -15.51 18.37 10.47
CA GLN A 276 -15.29 17.11 9.74
C GLN A 276 -15.36 15.88 10.63
N ILE A 277 -15.07 16.01 11.93
CA ILE A 277 -15.07 14.86 12.85
C ILE A 277 -16.46 14.22 13.02
N PHE A 278 -17.54 14.97 12.75
CA PHE A 278 -18.91 14.48 12.85
C PHE A 278 -19.40 13.73 11.60
N ARG A 279 -18.56 13.65 10.54
CA ARG A 279 -18.85 12.84 9.35
C ARG A 279 -17.95 11.62 9.40
N SER A 280 -18.51 10.43 9.15
CA SER A 280 -17.73 9.20 9.15
C SER A 280 -16.49 9.29 8.26
N ASP A 281 -16.60 9.93 7.09
CA ASP A 281 -15.52 10.10 6.10
C ASP A 281 -14.64 11.35 6.31
N GLY A 282 -15.05 12.28 7.18
CA GLY A 282 -14.42 13.60 7.28
C GLY A 282 -12.97 13.61 7.77
N PRO A 283 -12.61 12.86 8.84
CA PRO A 283 -11.23 12.80 9.34
C PRO A 283 -10.23 12.16 8.38
N PHE A 284 -10.73 11.40 7.41
CA PHE A 284 -9.93 10.58 6.50
C PHE A 284 -9.87 11.15 5.09
N ASN A 285 -10.65 12.20 4.76
CA ASN A 285 -10.77 12.68 3.38
C ASN A 285 -10.74 14.22 3.27
N PRO A 286 -10.02 14.79 2.29
CA PRO A 286 -10.03 16.23 2.07
C PRO A 286 -11.35 16.70 1.42
N LEU A 287 -12.27 17.27 2.21
CA LEU A 287 -13.60 17.68 1.69
C LEU A 287 -13.63 18.91 0.76
N LYS A 288 -12.58 19.76 0.75
CA LYS A 288 -12.53 20.94 -0.15
C LYS A 288 -11.85 20.59 -1.47
N GLY A 289 -12.47 20.92 -2.61
CA GLY A 289 -11.99 20.53 -3.95
C GLY A 289 -10.54 20.90 -4.28
N HIS A 290 -10.02 22.05 -3.83
CA HIS A 290 -8.60 22.38 -4.02
C HIS A 290 -7.64 21.51 -3.19
N ARG A 291 -8.07 21.08 -1.98
CA ARG A 291 -7.28 20.20 -1.12
C ARG A 291 -7.26 18.79 -1.69
N HIS A 292 -8.42 18.32 -2.13
CA HIS A 292 -8.58 17.05 -2.82
C HIS A 292 -7.64 16.96 -4.04
N ARG A 293 -7.72 17.93 -4.97
CA ARG A 293 -6.79 18.01 -6.12
C ARG A 293 -5.32 18.08 -5.72
N ARG A 294 -4.98 18.65 -4.55
CA ARG A 294 -3.61 18.69 -4.05
C ARG A 294 -3.17 17.32 -3.58
N THR A 295 -3.99 16.62 -2.79
CA THR A 295 -3.69 15.27 -2.32
C THR A 295 -3.51 14.31 -3.50
N LEU A 296 -4.37 14.37 -4.52
CA LEU A 296 -4.28 13.50 -5.70
C LEU A 296 -2.96 13.60 -6.49
N ARG A 297 -2.30 14.76 -6.49
CA ARG A 297 -1.01 14.96 -7.19
C ARG A 297 0.21 14.92 -6.27
N ARG A 298 0.00 14.94 -4.96
CA ARG A 298 1.06 15.15 -3.95
C ARG A 298 2.12 14.06 -3.98
N HIS A 299 1.74 12.86 -4.39
CA HIS A 299 2.58 11.66 -4.35
C HIS A 299 3.14 11.28 -5.73
N ASN A 300 2.96 12.10 -6.77
CA ASN A 300 3.56 11.86 -8.09
C ASN A 300 5.08 11.74 -7.99
N THR A 301 5.74 12.66 -7.28
CA THR A 301 7.20 12.62 -7.07
C THR A 301 7.65 11.33 -6.37
N LEU A 302 6.85 10.79 -5.44
CA LEU A 302 7.17 9.52 -4.78
C LEU A 302 7.01 8.35 -5.75
N MET A 303 5.91 8.28 -6.50
CA MET A 303 5.72 7.23 -7.52
C MET A 303 6.88 7.24 -8.52
N GLU A 304 7.21 8.42 -9.04
CA GLU A 304 8.30 8.64 -9.96
C GLU A 304 9.68 8.28 -9.40
N PHE A 305 9.90 8.53 -8.11
CA PHE A 305 11.10 8.07 -7.40
C PHE A 305 11.16 6.55 -7.32
N LEU A 306 10.07 5.90 -6.90
CA LEU A 306 10.00 4.47 -6.71
C LEU A 306 10.17 3.70 -8.03
N ILE A 307 9.60 4.19 -9.13
CA ILE A 307 9.82 3.64 -10.48
C ILE A 307 11.32 3.63 -10.82
N ARG A 308 12.01 4.76 -10.61
CA ARG A 308 13.44 4.89 -10.89
C ARG A 308 14.29 4.04 -9.94
N ALA A 309 13.90 3.95 -8.67
CA ALA A 309 14.59 3.14 -7.67
C ALA A 309 14.49 1.63 -7.97
N VAL A 310 13.31 1.14 -8.33
CA VAL A 310 13.10 -0.27 -8.71
C VAL A 310 13.82 -0.60 -10.03
N ALA A 311 13.89 0.35 -10.97
CA ALA A 311 14.67 0.19 -12.20
C ALA A 311 16.19 0.27 -11.99
N SER A 312 16.65 0.74 -10.83
CA SER A 312 18.08 0.97 -10.53
C SER A 312 18.49 0.28 -9.21
N PRO A 313 18.32 -1.06 -9.09
CA PRO A 313 18.58 -1.78 -7.84
C PRO A 313 20.02 -1.65 -7.34
N GLN A 314 21.00 -1.45 -8.25
CA GLN A 314 22.41 -1.29 -7.91
C GLN A 314 22.70 -0.05 -7.04
N ALA A 315 21.82 0.95 -7.08
CA ALA A 315 22.01 2.18 -6.32
C ALA A 315 21.66 2.02 -4.83
N TRP A 316 20.90 0.99 -4.44
CA TRP A 316 20.37 0.89 -3.07
C TRP A 316 20.03 -0.52 -2.58
N ALA A 317 19.54 -1.41 -3.44
CA ALA A 317 19.08 -2.75 -3.05
C ALA A 317 20.20 -3.81 -3.12
N ASN A 318 21.13 -3.68 -4.08
CA ASN A 318 22.25 -4.63 -4.25
C ASN A 318 23.47 -4.18 -3.43
N MET A 319 23.33 -4.22 -2.10
CA MET A 319 24.39 -3.83 -1.17
C MET A 319 25.46 -4.91 -1.07
N ASN A 320 26.71 -4.50 -0.87
CA ASN A 320 27.76 -5.42 -0.42
C ASN A 320 27.63 -5.68 1.11
N GLY A 321 28.29 -6.73 1.61
CA GLY A 321 28.16 -7.14 3.01
C GLY A 321 28.70 -6.14 4.03
N GLU A 322 29.54 -5.19 3.63
CA GLU A 322 30.00 -4.10 4.51
C GLU A 322 28.94 -3.00 4.61
N GLN A 323 28.40 -2.56 3.47
CA GLN A 323 27.29 -1.61 3.40
C GLN A 323 26.05 -2.13 4.13
N GLU A 324 25.72 -3.42 3.98
CA GLU A 324 24.58 -4.03 4.66
C GLU A 324 24.73 -3.96 6.19
N LYS A 325 25.94 -4.22 6.72
CA LYS A 325 26.22 -4.09 8.17
C LYS A 325 26.16 -2.63 8.63
N GLU A 326 26.71 -1.70 7.84
CA GLU A 326 26.67 -0.28 8.16
C GLU A 326 25.22 0.23 8.23
N TRP A 327 24.40 -0.12 7.23
CA TRP A 327 22.99 0.23 7.21
C TRP A 327 22.19 -0.49 8.28
N ALA A 328 22.52 -1.73 8.63
CA ALA A 328 21.90 -2.42 9.77
C ALA A 328 22.11 -1.62 11.06
N LEU A 329 23.35 -1.19 11.34
CA LEU A 329 23.68 -0.42 12.54
C LEU A 329 22.96 0.94 12.56
N LYS A 330 23.01 1.69 11.47
CA LYS A 330 22.34 3.00 11.38
C LYS A 330 20.81 2.88 11.47
N ALA A 331 20.23 1.85 10.86
CA ALA A 331 18.81 1.56 10.94
C ALA A 331 18.39 1.19 12.38
N GLN A 332 19.18 0.33 13.02
CA GLN A 332 18.95 -0.09 14.40
C GLN A 332 19.02 1.11 15.34
N GLU A 333 20.03 1.97 15.22
CA GLU A 333 20.16 3.18 16.04
C GLU A 333 18.98 4.14 15.80
N LEU A 334 18.65 4.41 14.52
CA LEU A 334 17.60 5.36 14.16
C LEU A 334 16.21 4.94 14.64
N TRP A 335 15.86 3.67 14.49
CA TRP A 335 14.48 3.19 14.71
C TRP A 335 14.31 2.31 15.95
N TYR A 336 15.38 1.73 16.51
CA TYR A 336 15.28 0.83 17.66
C TYR A 336 16.27 1.15 18.76
N GLY A 337 17.04 2.25 18.62
CA GLY A 337 17.88 2.78 19.67
C GLY A 337 17.03 3.28 20.84
N THR A 338 17.53 3.08 22.05
CA THR A 338 16.99 3.75 23.24
C THR A 338 17.23 5.25 23.10
N LYS A 339 16.16 6.05 23.18
CA LYS A 339 16.25 7.51 23.23
C LYS A 339 16.86 8.02 24.52
#